data_AF-A0A968KCG2-F1
#
_entry.id   AF-A0A968KCG2-F1
#
_cell.length_a   1.000
_cell.length_b   1.000
_cell.length_c   1.000
_cell.angle_alpha   90.00
_cell.angle_beta   90.00
_cell.angle_gamma   90.00
#
_symmetry.space_group_name_H-M   'P 1'
#
loop_
_entity.id
_entity.type
_entity.pdbx_description
1 polymer ?
#
loop_
_entity_poly.entity_id
_entity_poly.type
_entity_poly.pdbx_seq_one_letter_code
_entity_poly.pdbx_strand_id
1 'polypeptide(L)'
;MKKKRRHKCLHCRELFRPDPRNRHHQRYCSKPECRRASKAASQRRWLGKAANRDYFHGPAHLERVRRWRAAHPGYWRERGPRRHALQEDSLAQPVDQQGKSGSLTETPLQELCTGEPLVLMGLIAHLTGAALQEDIARTTRGLRQLAQDILSAGAEREPAR
;
A
#
# COMPACT_ATOMS: atom_id res chain seq x y z
N MET A 1 -13.86 -9.05 -30.57
CA MET A 1 -12.73 -9.16 -29.61
C MET A 1 -11.46 -8.55 -30.22
N LYS A 2 -10.85 -7.51 -29.62
CA LYS A 2 -9.61 -6.89 -30.16
C LYS A 2 -8.44 -7.89 -30.07
N LYS A 3 -7.74 -8.15 -31.18
CA LYS A 3 -6.54 -9.00 -31.20
C LYS A 3 -5.46 -8.37 -30.30
N LYS A 4 -5.05 -9.08 -29.23
CA LYS A 4 -3.97 -8.64 -28.33
C LYS A 4 -2.66 -8.58 -29.12
N ARG A 5 -2.06 -7.40 -29.29
CA ARG A 5 -0.77 -7.22 -29.99
C ARG A 5 0.31 -8.02 -29.28
N ARG A 6 1.07 -8.82 -30.03
CA ARG A 6 2.23 -9.57 -29.52
C ARG A 6 3.49 -8.75 -29.74
N HIS A 7 4.41 -8.83 -28.79
CA HIS A 7 5.70 -8.15 -28.83
C HIS A 7 6.82 -9.18 -28.94
N LYS A 8 7.94 -8.80 -29.57
CA LYS A 8 9.14 -9.64 -29.62
C LYS A 8 10.02 -9.36 -28.40
N CYS A 9 10.36 -10.38 -27.64
CA CYS A 9 11.24 -10.26 -26.47
C CYS A 9 12.65 -9.87 -26.90
N LEU A 10 13.27 -8.89 -26.23
CA LEU A 10 14.65 -8.49 -26.55
C LEU A 10 15.72 -9.49 -26.11
N HIS A 11 15.39 -10.42 -25.20
CA HIS A 11 16.31 -11.45 -24.73
C HIS A 11 16.17 -12.74 -25.57
N CYS A 12 15.07 -13.48 -25.39
CA CYS A 12 14.88 -14.78 -26.07
C CYS A 12 14.33 -14.67 -27.50
N ARG A 13 14.02 -13.47 -28.00
CA ARG A 13 13.47 -13.22 -29.35
C ARG A 13 12.11 -13.85 -29.66
N GLU A 14 11.49 -14.54 -28.71
CA GLU A 14 10.15 -15.10 -28.84
C GLU A 14 9.05 -14.04 -28.79
N LEU A 15 7.92 -14.34 -29.44
CA LEU A 15 6.71 -13.52 -29.40
C LEU A 15 5.92 -13.79 -28.11
N PHE A 16 5.67 -12.75 -27.34
CA PHE A 16 4.89 -12.82 -26.10
C PHE A 16 3.71 -11.84 -26.13
N ARG A 17 2.70 -12.11 -25.29
CA ARG A 17 1.62 -11.15 -25.03
C ARG A 17 2.05 -10.28 -23.84
N PRO A 18 2.18 -8.95 -24.01
CA PRO A 18 2.48 -8.06 -22.90
C PRO A 18 1.36 -8.06 -21.86
N ASP A 19 1.73 -7.80 -20.61
CA ASP A 19 0.81 -7.48 -19.53
C ASP A 19 0.00 -6.23 -19.93
N PRO A 20 -1.35 -6.25 -19.84
CA PRO A 20 -2.18 -5.10 -20.15
C PRO A 20 -1.79 -3.82 -19.40
N ARG A 21 -1.35 -3.93 -18.14
CA ARG A 21 -0.94 -2.81 -17.28
C ARG A 21 0.35 -2.14 -17.75
N ASN A 22 1.22 -2.90 -18.43
CA ASN A 22 2.53 -2.44 -18.87
C ASN A 22 2.75 -2.63 -20.38
N ARG A 23 1.66 -2.67 -21.16
CA ARG A 23 1.74 -3.08 -22.57
C ARG A 23 2.69 -2.23 -23.41
N HIS A 24 2.78 -0.94 -23.09
CA HIS A 24 3.56 0.04 -23.83
C HIS A 24 5.05 0.00 -23.48
N HIS A 25 5.43 -0.36 -22.25
CA HIS A 25 6.83 -0.37 -21.82
C HIS A 25 7.43 -1.78 -21.68
N GLN A 26 6.62 -2.85 -21.72
CA GLN A 26 7.13 -4.21 -21.59
C GLN A 26 7.88 -4.65 -22.86
N ARG A 27 9.20 -4.74 -22.74
CA ARG A 27 10.14 -5.15 -23.82
C ARG A 27 10.66 -6.59 -23.68
N TYR A 28 10.43 -7.20 -22.52
CA TYR A 28 10.89 -8.55 -22.18
C TYR A 28 9.70 -9.40 -21.74
N CYS A 29 9.69 -10.69 -22.09
CA CYS A 29 8.66 -11.61 -21.63
C CYS A 29 8.83 -11.95 -20.14
N SER A 30 7.85 -12.62 -19.55
CA SER A 30 7.79 -12.97 -18.12
C SER A 30 8.74 -14.11 -17.71
N LYS A 31 9.39 -14.79 -18.66
CA LYS A 31 10.35 -15.88 -18.36
C LYS A 31 11.43 -15.39 -17.39
N PRO A 32 11.81 -16.21 -16.38
CA PRO A 32 12.73 -15.77 -15.32
C PRO A 32 14.07 -15.28 -15.87
N GLU A 33 14.62 -15.96 -16.88
CA GLU A 33 15.86 -15.54 -17.54
C GLU A 33 15.71 -14.18 -18.25
N CYS A 34 14.58 -13.95 -18.93
CA CYS A 34 14.30 -12.69 -19.61
C CYS A 34 14.09 -11.54 -18.61
N ARG A 35 13.50 -11.82 -17.43
CA ARG A 35 13.40 -10.86 -16.33
C ARG A 35 14.77 -10.49 -15.76
N ARG A 36 15.65 -11.48 -15.55
CA ARG A 36 17.05 -11.24 -15.13
C ARG A 36 17.80 -10.39 -16.15
N ALA A 37 17.68 -10.72 -17.44
CA ALA A 37 18.28 -9.95 -18.52
C ALA A 37 17.75 -8.51 -18.59
N SER A 38 16.44 -8.30 -18.42
CA SER A 38 15.83 -6.97 -18.34
C SER A 38 16.42 -6.15 -17.20
N LYS A 39 16.51 -6.73 -15.99
CA LYS A 39 17.11 -6.09 -14.81
C LYS A 39 18.57 -5.71 -15.08
N ALA A 40 19.36 -6.65 -15.59
CA ALA A 40 20.77 -6.41 -15.93
C ALA A 40 20.94 -5.31 -16.98
N ALA A 41 20.11 -5.30 -18.03
CA ALA A 41 20.13 -4.25 -19.05
C ALA A 41 19.76 -2.88 -18.47
N SER A 42 18.76 -2.82 -17.58
CA SER A 42 18.39 -1.58 -16.90
C SER A 42 19.49 -1.08 -15.96
N GLN A 43 20.10 -1.99 -15.19
CA GLN A 43 21.20 -1.70 -14.30
C GLN A 43 22.41 -1.13 -15.07
N ARG A 44 22.78 -1.76 -16.20
CA ARG A 44 23.87 -1.26 -17.06
C ARG A 44 23.58 0.14 -17.60
N ARG A 45 22.37 0.40 -18.11
CA ARG A 45 21.98 1.74 -18.56
C ARG A 45 22.06 2.77 -17.44
N TRP A 46 21.65 2.39 -16.24
CA TRP A 46 21.65 3.30 -15.10
C TRP A 46 23.06 3.59 -14.59
N LEU A 47 23.92 2.57 -14.48
CA LEU A 47 25.34 2.71 -14.09
C LEU A 47 26.20 3.38 -15.17
N GLY A 48 25.80 3.31 -16.44
CA GLY A 48 26.48 4.00 -17.54
C GLY A 48 26.37 5.54 -17.47
N LYS A 49 25.47 6.08 -16.64
CA LYS A 49 25.42 7.52 -16.38
C LYS A 49 26.58 7.91 -15.46
N ALA A 50 27.35 8.94 -15.83
CA ALA A 50 28.51 9.39 -15.06
C ALA A 50 28.20 9.62 -13.56
N ALA A 51 27.05 10.22 -13.25
CA ALA A 51 26.60 10.45 -11.87
C ALA A 51 26.34 9.18 -11.03
N ASN A 52 26.09 8.04 -11.68
CA ASN A 52 25.70 6.79 -11.01
C ASN A 52 26.80 5.72 -11.07
N ARG A 53 27.88 5.94 -11.82
CA ARG A 53 28.93 4.95 -12.07
C ARG A 53 29.47 4.37 -10.77
N ASP A 54 29.74 5.26 -9.83
CA ASP A 54 30.34 4.92 -8.55
C ASP A 54 29.28 4.79 -7.44
N TYR A 55 27.99 4.67 -7.78
CA TYR A 55 26.92 4.69 -6.78
C TYR A 55 27.03 3.57 -5.73
N PHE A 56 27.47 2.36 -6.10
CA PHE A 56 27.58 1.25 -5.14
C PHE A 56 28.95 1.15 -4.46
N HIS A 57 29.97 1.77 -5.05
CA HIS A 57 31.38 1.67 -4.62
C HIS A 57 31.91 2.97 -4.00
N GLY A 58 31.18 4.08 -4.18
CA GLY A 58 31.60 5.39 -3.74
C GLY A 58 31.53 5.55 -2.22
N PRO A 59 32.34 6.47 -1.66
CA PRO A 59 32.44 6.68 -0.22
C PRO A 59 31.09 7.06 0.42
N ALA A 60 30.27 7.85 -0.27
CA ALA A 60 28.94 8.24 0.21
C ALA A 60 27.99 7.04 0.39
N HIS A 61 28.07 6.05 -0.50
CA HIS A 61 27.26 4.83 -0.40
C HIS A 61 27.73 3.96 0.76
N LEU A 62 29.05 3.76 0.88
CA LEU A 62 29.63 3.00 1.98
C LEU A 62 29.27 3.63 3.33
N GLU A 63 29.38 4.95 3.46
CA GLU A 63 29.06 5.66 4.69
C GLU A 63 27.57 5.58 5.03
N ARG A 64 26.70 5.73 4.04
CA ARG A 64 25.25 5.53 4.21
C ARG A 64 24.94 4.12 4.73
N VAL A 65 25.58 3.09 4.17
CA VAL A 65 25.39 1.69 4.61
C VAL A 65 25.94 1.48 6.02
N ARG A 66 27.10 2.05 6.35
CA ARG A 66 27.69 1.99 7.71
C ARG A 66 26.76 2.62 8.74
N ARG A 67 26.30 3.85 8.49
CA ARG A 67 25.35 4.56 9.36
C ARG A 67 24.07 3.77 9.55
N TRP A 68 23.52 3.21 8.46
CA TRP A 68 22.31 2.41 8.55
C TRP A 68 22.50 1.15 9.40
N ARG A 69 23.64 0.44 9.25
CA ARG A 69 23.97 -0.74 10.07
C ARG A 69 24.19 -0.40 11.54
N ALA A 70 24.81 0.74 11.83
CA ALA A 70 25.02 1.21 13.20
C ALA A 70 23.68 1.57 13.89
N ALA A 71 22.74 2.15 13.14
CA ALA A 71 21.39 2.46 13.64
C ALA A 71 20.48 1.22 13.74
N HIS A 72 20.74 0.15 12.98
CA HIS A 72 19.94 -1.07 12.95
C HIS A 72 20.79 -2.32 13.24
N PRO A 73 21.40 -2.42 14.43
CA PRO A 73 22.17 -3.59 14.82
C PRO A 73 21.25 -4.82 14.86
N GLY A 74 21.70 -5.96 14.34
CA GLY A 74 20.93 -7.22 14.39
C GLY A 74 19.87 -7.38 13.30
N TYR A 75 19.55 -6.36 12.50
CA TYR A 75 18.56 -6.46 11.41
C TYR A 75 18.81 -7.64 10.46
N TRP A 76 20.07 -7.90 10.09
CA TRP A 76 20.41 -9.01 9.18
C TRP A 76 20.41 -10.39 9.87
N ARG A 77 20.35 -10.43 11.20
CA ARG A 77 20.35 -11.65 12.02
C ARG A 77 18.93 -12.13 12.30
N GLU A 78 17.94 -11.24 12.24
CA GLU A 78 16.52 -11.58 12.29
C GLU A 78 16.09 -12.21 10.95
N ARG A 79 16.49 -13.46 10.72
CA ARG A 79 15.66 -14.35 9.92
C ARG A 79 14.43 -14.67 10.75
N GLY A 80 13.47 -13.75 10.78
CA GLY A 80 12.11 -14.11 11.15
C GLY A 80 11.67 -15.34 10.33
N PRO A 81 10.73 -16.17 10.84
CA PRO A 81 10.20 -17.29 10.06
C PRO A 81 9.86 -16.76 8.67
N ARG A 82 10.25 -17.50 7.61
CA ARG A 82 10.07 -17.09 6.20
C ARG A 82 8.62 -16.69 5.97
N ARG A 83 8.28 -15.43 6.24
CA ARG A 83 7.03 -14.84 5.79
C ARG A 83 7.23 -14.82 4.29
N HIS A 84 6.48 -15.66 3.58
CA HIS A 84 6.37 -15.60 2.13
C HIS A 84 6.41 -14.13 1.73
N ALA A 85 7.28 -13.78 0.78
CA ALA A 85 7.29 -12.43 0.26
C ALA A 85 5.84 -12.05 -0.02
N LEU A 86 5.38 -10.92 0.52
CA LEU A 86 3.99 -10.40 0.44
C LEU A 86 3.44 -10.22 -0.99
N GLN A 87 4.16 -10.73 -1.98
CA GLN A 87 3.97 -10.56 -3.40
C GLN A 87 3.93 -11.89 -4.16
N GLU A 88 3.74 -13.02 -3.48
CA GLU A 88 3.27 -14.25 -4.13
C GLU A 88 1.82 -14.50 -3.68
N ASP A 89 0.95 -14.33 -4.67
CA ASP A 89 -0.44 -14.74 -4.74
C ASP A 89 -1.41 -14.08 -3.74
N SER A 90 -2.11 -13.05 -4.20
CA SER A 90 -3.52 -12.89 -3.82
C SER A 90 -4.30 -14.10 -4.33
N LEU A 91 -4.10 -15.26 -3.69
CA LEU A 91 -5.10 -16.32 -3.73
C LEU A 91 -6.36 -15.71 -3.14
N ALA A 92 -7.49 -15.90 -3.83
CA ALA A 92 -8.79 -15.58 -3.26
C ALA A 92 -8.88 -16.29 -1.91
N GLN A 93 -8.88 -15.53 -0.83
CA GLN A 93 -9.14 -16.08 0.49
C GLN A 93 -10.57 -16.64 0.44
N PRO A 94 -10.81 -17.90 0.85
CA PRO A 94 -12.16 -18.30 1.17
C PRO A 94 -12.66 -17.36 2.27
N VAL A 95 -13.89 -16.88 2.14
CA VAL A 95 -14.55 -16.14 3.22
C VAL A 95 -14.62 -17.09 4.41
N ASP A 96 -13.72 -16.91 5.37
CA ASP A 96 -13.89 -17.53 6.67
C ASP A 96 -15.16 -16.94 7.27
N GLN A 97 -16.20 -17.76 7.39
CA GLN A 97 -17.30 -17.48 8.30
C GLN A 97 -16.75 -17.58 9.73
N GLN A 98 -16.07 -16.54 10.18
CA GLN A 98 -15.65 -16.43 11.57
C GLN A 98 -16.91 -16.32 12.43
N GLY A 99 -17.20 -17.43 13.12
CA GLY A 99 -18.21 -17.53 14.15
C GLY A 99 -18.04 -16.39 15.16
N LYS A 100 -19.19 -15.79 15.48
CA LYS A 100 -19.38 -14.71 16.46
C LYS A 100 -18.51 -14.94 17.70
N SER A 101 -17.54 -14.06 17.93
CA SER A 101 -16.88 -13.92 19.22
C SER A 101 -16.81 -12.45 19.59
N GLY A 102 -17.53 -12.10 20.65
CA GLY A 102 -17.34 -10.92 21.51
C GLY A 102 -17.21 -9.55 20.87
N SER A 103 -18.36 -8.87 20.67
CA SER A 103 -18.53 -7.41 20.79
C SER A 103 -17.37 -6.51 20.30
N LEU A 104 -17.18 -6.42 18.98
CA LEU A 104 -16.60 -5.22 18.36
C LEU A 104 -17.75 -4.25 18.07
N THR A 105 -18.13 -3.45 19.06
CA THR A 105 -19.10 -2.33 18.91
C THR A 105 -18.50 -1.11 18.23
N GLU A 106 -17.30 -1.22 17.65
CA GLU A 106 -16.77 -0.17 16.78
C GLU A 106 -17.25 -0.41 15.35
N THR A 107 -18.20 0.41 14.91
CA THR A 107 -18.60 0.47 13.50
C THR A 107 -17.35 0.73 12.66
N PRO A 108 -16.98 -0.16 11.72
CA PRO A 108 -15.77 0.03 10.93
C PRO A 108 -15.91 1.34 10.15
N LEU A 109 -14.80 2.07 10.02
CA LEU A 109 -14.74 3.34 9.28
C LEU A 109 -15.45 3.26 7.94
N GLN A 110 -15.28 2.15 7.24
CA GLN A 110 -15.87 1.96 5.92
C GLN A 110 -17.40 2.02 5.92
N GLU A 111 -18.05 1.52 6.98
CA GLU A 111 -19.51 1.60 7.17
C GLU A 111 -19.96 3.02 7.52
N LEU A 112 -19.13 3.79 8.26
CA LEU A 112 -19.35 5.23 8.47
C LEU A 112 -19.20 6.00 7.15
N CYS A 113 -18.20 5.64 6.33
CA CYS A 113 -17.91 6.28 5.05
C CYS A 113 -18.92 5.94 3.95
N THR A 114 -19.58 4.79 4.00
CA THR A 114 -20.66 4.46 3.06
C THR A 114 -21.96 5.20 3.37
N GLY A 115 -22.07 5.81 4.56
CA GLY A 115 -23.24 6.58 4.99
C GLY A 115 -23.06 8.10 5.11
N GLU A 116 -21.84 8.67 4.99
CA GLU A 116 -21.59 10.11 5.16
C GLU A 116 -20.83 10.77 3.99
N PRO A 117 -21.21 12.02 3.59
CA PRO A 117 -20.68 12.71 2.42
C PRO A 117 -19.22 13.08 2.63
N LEU A 118 -18.39 12.87 1.60
CA LEU A 118 -16.96 13.25 1.51
C LEU A 118 -16.63 14.66 2.06
N VAL A 119 -17.61 15.57 2.06
CA VAL A 119 -17.56 16.92 2.65
C VAL A 119 -17.26 16.90 4.15
N LEU A 120 -17.86 16.00 4.94
CA LEU A 120 -17.63 15.92 6.39
C LEU A 120 -16.20 15.46 6.70
N MET A 121 -15.68 14.48 5.97
CA MET A 121 -14.28 14.05 6.10
C MET A 121 -13.32 15.18 5.73
N GLY A 122 -13.61 15.93 4.66
CA GLY A 122 -12.83 17.10 4.27
C GLY A 122 -12.86 18.21 5.32
N LEU A 123 -14.03 18.48 5.91
CA LEU A 123 -14.19 19.48 6.97
C LEU A 123 -13.41 19.10 8.23
N ILE A 124 -13.49 17.82 8.64
CA ILE A 124 -12.74 17.30 9.80
C ILE A 124 -11.24 17.43 9.56
N ALA A 125 -10.76 16.98 8.40
CA ALA A 125 -9.34 17.12 8.04
C ALA A 125 -8.89 18.59 8.02
N HIS A 126 -9.74 19.50 7.50
CA HIS A 126 -9.44 20.93 7.46
C HIS A 126 -9.39 21.57 8.85
N LEU A 127 -10.35 21.27 9.73
CA LEU A 127 -10.44 21.85 11.07
C LEU A 127 -9.39 21.27 12.04
N THR A 128 -9.01 20.01 11.87
CA THR A 128 -8.05 19.33 12.76
C THR A 128 -6.61 19.34 12.24
N GLY A 129 -6.40 19.65 10.95
CA GLY A 129 -5.12 19.49 10.28
C GLY A 129 -4.69 18.03 10.09
N ALA A 130 -5.56 17.05 10.39
CA ALA A 130 -5.25 15.64 10.29
C ALA A 130 -5.60 15.08 8.89
N ALA A 131 -4.60 14.49 8.23
CA ALA A 131 -4.79 13.81 6.93
C ALA A 131 -4.77 12.28 7.04
N LEU A 132 -4.43 11.75 8.23
CA LEU A 132 -4.35 10.32 8.48
C LEU A 132 -5.75 9.76 8.79
N GLN A 133 -6.08 8.63 8.19
CA GLN A 133 -7.43 8.04 8.28
C GLN A 133 -7.80 7.67 9.73
N GLU A 134 -6.84 7.19 10.52
CA GLU A 134 -7.02 6.84 11.92
C GLU A 134 -7.38 8.06 12.79
N ASP A 135 -6.77 9.20 12.52
CA ASP A 135 -7.04 10.44 13.26
C ASP A 135 -8.39 11.04 12.85
N ILE A 136 -8.72 11.03 11.55
CA ILE A 136 -10.05 11.43 11.06
C ILE A 136 -11.13 10.55 11.68
N ALA A 137 -10.90 9.24 11.78
CA ALA A 137 -11.82 8.29 12.40
C ALA A 137 -12.07 8.59 13.87
N ARG A 138 -10.99 8.84 14.62
CA ARG A 138 -11.06 9.17 16.05
C ARG A 138 -11.89 10.43 16.26
N THR A 139 -11.62 11.49 15.48
CA THR A 139 -12.39 12.73 15.57
C THR A 139 -13.85 12.54 15.17
N THR A 140 -14.12 11.80 14.10
CA THR A 140 -15.50 11.53 13.63
C THR A 140 -16.32 10.82 14.72
N ARG A 141 -15.74 9.82 15.39
CA ARG A 141 -16.40 9.12 16.50
C ARG A 141 -16.70 10.04 17.68
N GLY A 142 -15.76 10.90 18.06
CA GLY A 142 -15.96 11.88 19.13
C GLY A 142 -17.09 12.86 18.83
N LEU A 143 -17.14 13.38 17.60
CA LEU A 143 -18.22 14.28 17.16
C LEU A 143 -19.58 13.58 17.15
N ARG A 144 -19.63 12.32 16.71
CA ARG A 144 -20.86 11.52 16.73
C ARG A 144 -21.35 11.25 18.15
N GLN A 145 -20.46 10.91 19.07
CA GLN A 145 -20.81 10.70 20.47
C GLN A 145 -21.36 12.00 21.08
N LEU A 146 -20.71 13.14 20.85
CA LEU A 146 -21.20 14.44 21.31
C LEU A 146 -22.61 14.75 20.79
N ALA A 147 -22.88 14.49 19.50
CA ALA A 147 -24.20 14.67 18.92
C ALA A 147 -25.25 13.76 19.58
N GLN A 148 -24.90 12.49 19.85
CA GLN A 148 -25.77 11.55 20.55
C GLN A 148 -26.04 11.99 22.00
N ASP A 149 -25.04 12.50 22.70
CA ASP A 149 -25.18 13.01 24.07
C ASP A 149 -26.11 14.24 24.09
N ILE A 150 -26.00 15.15 23.13
CA ILE A 150 -26.89 16.31 22.99
C ILE A 150 -28.34 15.87 22.72
N LEU A 151 -28.54 14.93 21.80
CA LEU A 151 -29.87 14.41 21.47
C LEU A 151 -30.49 13.66 22.66
N SER A 152 -29.68 12.89 23.39
CA SER A 152 -30.14 12.14 24.56
C SER A 152 -30.46 13.08 25.73
N ALA A 153 -29.64 14.11 25.95
CA ALA A 153 -29.90 15.15 26.95
C ALA A 153 -31.12 16.03 26.61
N GLY A 154 -31.47 16.14 25.32
CA GLY A 154 -32.70 16.79 24.86
C GLY A 154 -33.96 15.97 25.14
N ALA A 155 -33.87 14.63 25.03
CA ALA A 155 -35.00 13.72 25.26
C ALA A 155 -35.46 13.64 26.72
N GLU A 156 -34.57 13.88 27.69
CA GLU A 156 -34.94 13.91 29.12
C GLU A 156 -35.58 15.23 29.59
N ARG A 157 -35.71 16.22 28.69
CA ARG A 157 -36.27 17.55 29.01
C ARG A 157 -37.71 17.77 28.54
N GLU A 158 -38.39 16.75 28.01
CA GLU A 158 -39.79 16.84 27.58
C GLU A 158 -40.72 16.20 28.63
N PRO A 159 -41.27 16.97 29.60
CA PRO A 159 -42.30 16.44 30.49
C PRO A 159 -43.61 16.21 29.69
N ALA A 160 -44.21 15.05 29.92
CA ALA A 160 -45.53 14.70 29.43
C ALA A 160 -46.56 15.80 29.78
N ARG A 161 -47.38 16.17 28.79
CA ARG A 161 -48.54 17.06 28.94
C ARG A 161 -49.54 16.53 29.96
#